data_AF-A0A9J6H986-F1
#
_entry.id   AF-A0A9J6H986-F1
#
_cell.length_a   1.000
_cell.length_b   1.000
_cell.length_c   1.000
_cell.angle_alpha   90.00
_cell.angle_beta   90.00
_cell.angle_gamma   90.00
#
_symmetry.space_group_name_H-M   'P 1'
#
loop_
_entity.id
_entity.type
_entity.pdbx_description
1 polymer ?
#
loop_
_entity_poly.entity_id
_entity_poly.type
_entity_poly.pdbx_seq_one_letter_code
_entity_poly.pdbx_strand_id
1 'polypeptide(L)'
;MCSTAYDLGAVRLEIRPLRPFKSSEEYLWAMKEDLAEWMNTLYGLKLTPENFFDSLDDGVVLCRHANKVLETARSENRLASLPDRDVVFRADVQRGTFQARDNVSNFIAFCRALNIKECLLFETEDLVMRKNERSFILCLLEVARRGARLGMLAPLLVQFEQEIDAELEQCDDSDEEPPPPRPQIITNDLRSLHERVSG
;
A
#
# COMPACT_ATOMS: atom_id res chain seq x y z
N MET A 1 3.26 -27.62 12.60
CA MET A 1 2.49 -26.89 13.63
C MET A 1 3.47 -26.03 14.38
N CYS A 2 3.66 -24.77 13.97
CA CYS A 2 4.47 -23.82 14.73
C CYS A 2 3.52 -22.72 15.18
N SER A 3 3.13 -22.76 16.46
CA SER A 3 2.42 -21.68 17.12
C SER A 3 3.46 -20.96 17.96
N THR A 4 3.81 -19.74 17.55
CA THR A 4 4.66 -18.83 18.31
C THR A 4 3.75 -17.84 19.02
N ALA A 5 3.47 -18.10 20.30
CA ALA A 5 2.95 -17.09 21.20
C ALA A 5 4.14 -16.24 21.68
N TYR A 6 4.13 -14.94 21.38
CA TYR A 6 5.06 -13.98 22.00
C TYR A 6 4.40 -13.40 23.26
N ASP A 7 5.03 -13.62 24.41
CA ASP A 7 4.52 -13.19 25.72
C ASP A 7 5.14 -11.83 26.09
N LEU A 8 4.46 -10.75 25.69
CA LEU A 8 4.69 -9.40 26.20
C LEU A 8 3.64 -9.12 27.27
N GLY A 9 4.02 -9.35 28.54
CA GLY A 9 3.35 -8.80 29.72
C GLY A 9 1.83 -8.79 29.69
N ALA A 10 1.20 -9.90 30.08
CA ALA A 10 -0.21 -9.99 30.49
C ALA A 10 -1.28 -9.56 29.47
N VAL A 11 -0.98 -9.48 28.17
CA VAL A 11 -1.98 -9.45 27.11
C VAL A 11 -1.68 -10.56 26.11
N ARG A 12 -2.37 -11.70 26.27
CA ARG A 12 -2.36 -12.79 25.29
C ARG A 12 -3.11 -12.32 24.04
N LEU A 13 -2.39 -11.71 23.10
CA LEU A 13 -2.90 -11.43 21.76
C LEU A 13 -3.07 -12.77 21.05
N GLU A 14 -4.27 -13.34 21.14
CA GLU A 14 -4.64 -14.42 20.24
C GLU A 14 -4.72 -13.84 18.83
N ILE A 15 -3.71 -14.16 18.02
CA ILE A 15 -3.75 -13.95 16.56
C ILE A 15 -4.94 -14.75 16.06
N ARG A 16 -6.09 -14.09 15.92
CA ARG A 16 -7.25 -14.70 15.28
C ARG A 16 -6.90 -14.88 13.81
N PRO A 17 -7.01 -16.11 13.26
CA PRO A 17 -6.80 -16.31 11.85
C PRO A 17 -7.74 -15.38 11.09
N LEU A 18 -7.16 -14.59 10.17
CA LEU A 18 -7.90 -13.69 9.30
C LEU A 18 -8.99 -14.50 8.61
N ARG A 19 -10.25 -14.21 8.92
CA ARG A 19 -11.36 -14.85 8.22
C ARG A 19 -11.39 -14.30 6.80
N PRO A 20 -11.32 -15.15 5.77
CA PRO A 20 -11.46 -14.68 4.40
C PRO A 20 -12.79 -13.94 4.25
N PHE A 21 -12.75 -12.79 3.57
CA PHE A 21 -13.96 -12.06 3.23
C PHE A 21 -14.89 -12.95 2.41
N LYS A 22 -16.18 -12.89 2.70
CA LYS A 22 -17.18 -13.74 2.06
C LYS A 22 -17.58 -13.22 0.69
N SER A 23 -17.34 -11.94 0.41
CA SER A 23 -17.62 -11.30 -0.87
C SER A 23 -16.63 -10.17 -1.19
N SER A 24 -16.55 -9.82 -2.47
CA SER A 24 -15.81 -8.63 -2.90
C SER A 24 -16.39 -7.33 -2.33
N GLU A 25 -17.68 -7.32 -1.98
CA GLU A 25 -18.36 -6.15 -1.41
C GLU A 25 -17.95 -5.92 0.05
N GLU A 26 -17.83 -6.98 0.84
CA GLU A 26 -17.32 -6.92 2.23
C GLU A 26 -15.87 -6.39 2.27
N TYR A 27 -15.05 -6.81 1.30
CA TYR A 27 -13.69 -6.30 1.15
C TYR A 27 -13.67 -4.80 0.82
N LEU A 28 -14.46 -4.36 -0.16
CA LEU A 28 -14.56 -2.93 -0.50
C LEU A 28 -15.11 -2.11 0.65
N TRP A 29 -16.02 -2.68 1.45
CA TRP A 29 -16.53 -2.03 2.65
C TRP A 29 -15.41 -1.79 3.68
N ALA A 30 -14.62 -2.80 3.99
CA ALA A 30 -13.50 -2.68 4.92
C ALA A 30 -12.47 -1.64 4.44
N MET A 31 -12.17 -1.61 3.14
CA MET A 31 -11.28 -0.60 2.56
C MET A 31 -11.88 0.82 2.64
N LYS A 32 -13.20 0.97 2.44
CA LYS A 32 -13.90 2.25 2.61
C LYS A 32 -13.82 2.74 4.05
N GLU A 33 -14.02 1.84 5.00
CA GLU A 33 -13.95 2.16 6.43
C GLU A 33 -12.57 2.68 6.83
N ASP A 34 -11.51 1.96 6.44
CA ASP A 34 -10.13 2.35 6.71
C ASP A 34 -9.76 3.71 6.05
N LEU A 35 -10.14 3.90 4.77
CA LEU A 35 -9.94 5.17 4.08
C LEU A 35 -10.73 6.33 4.71
N ALA A 36 -11.96 6.07 5.17
CA ALA A 36 -12.78 7.07 5.84
C ALA A 36 -12.14 7.51 7.17
N GLU A 37 -11.70 6.56 8.00
CA GLU A 37 -11.01 6.83 9.25
C GLU A 37 -9.71 7.61 9.04
N TRP A 38 -8.92 7.22 8.04
CA TRP A 38 -7.69 7.92 7.67
C TRP A 38 -7.94 9.38 7.26
N MET A 39 -8.90 9.62 6.37
CA MET A 39 -9.27 10.96 5.92
C MET A 39 -9.88 11.81 7.05
N ASN A 40 -10.66 11.19 7.95
CA ASN A 40 -11.18 11.84 9.15
C ASN A 40 -10.04 12.29 10.08
N THR A 41 -9.04 11.44 10.28
CA THR A 41 -7.87 11.74 11.11
C THR A 41 -7.05 12.91 10.54
N LEU A 42 -6.86 12.95 9.22
CA LEU A 42 -6.08 14.02 8.56
C LEU A 42 -6.81 15.37 8.53
N TYR A 43 -8.13 15.37 8.38
CA TYR A 43 -8.88 16.59 8.01
C TYR A 43 -10.03 16.95 8.96
N GLY A 44 -10.25 16.19 10.03
CA GLY A 44 -11.35 16.41 10.99
C GLY A 44 -12.74 16.21 10.37
N LEU A 45 -12.84 15.31 9.38
CA LEU A 45 -14.09 15.02 8.67
C LEU A 45 -14.98 14.05 9.46
N LYS A 46 -16.17 13.77 8.94
CA LYS A 46 -17.14 12.80 9.49
C LYS A 46 -17.58 11.80 8.42
N LEU A 47 -16.58 11.25 7.73
CA LEU A 47 -16.78 10.21 6.73
C LEU A 47 -17.17 8.89 7.41
N THR A 48 -18.13 8.21 6.81
CA THR A 48 -18.54 6.84 7.13
C THR A 48 -18.56 6.04 5.82
N PRO A 49 -18.50 4.70 5.83
CA PRO A 49 -18.56 3.91 4.61
C PRO A 49 -19.78 4.22 3.72
N GLU A 50 -20.90 4.61 4.33
CA GLU A 50 -22.15 4.98 3.66
C GLU A 50 -22.06 6.33 2.95
N ASN A 51 -21.44 7.33 3.58
CA ASN A 51 -21.35 8.69 3.04
C ASN A 51 -20.02 8.99 2.33
N PHE A 52 -19.07 8.05 2.38
CA PHE A 52 -17.68 8.23 1.96
C PHE A 52 -17.59 8.83 0.56
N PHE A 53 -18.29 8.16 -0.32
CA PHE A 53 -18.39 8.44 -1.73
C PHE A 53 -19.09 9.78 -1.99
N ASP A 54 -20.15 10.05 -1.25
CA ASP A 54 -20.98 11.24 -1.36
C ASP A 54 -20.26 12.51 -0.87
N SER A 55 -19.38 12.34 0.10
CA SER A 55 -18.61 13.42 0.70
C SER A 55 -17.35 13.79 -0.08
N LEU A 56 -16.99 12.99 -1.10
CA LEU A 56 -15.77 13.17 -1.89
C LEU A 56 -16.04 13.50 -3.37
N ASP A 57 -17.28 13.35 -3.85
CA ASP A 57 -17.61 13.48 -5.28
C ASP A 57 -17.70 14.93 -5.80
N ASP A 58 -17.58 15.93 -4.92
CA ASP A 58 -17.33 17.33 -5.31
C ASP A 58 -15.86 17.62 -5.64
N GLY A 59 -14.97 16.65 -5.36
CA GLY A 59 -13.52 16.71 -5.57
C GLY A 59 -12.76 17.69 -4.67
N VAL A 60 -13.42 18.42 -3.77
CA VAL A 60 -12.81 19.48 -2.94
C VAL A 60 -11.82 18.88 -1.96
N VAL A 61 -12.26 17.87 -1.21
CA VAL A 61 -11.43 17.18 -0.22
C VAL A 61 -10.26 16.46 -0.90
N LEU A 62 -10.48 15.91 -2.11
CA LEU A 62 -9.45 15.22 -2.87
C LEU A 62 -8.34 16.18 -3.33
N CYS A 63 -8.69 17.33 -3.89
CA CYS A 63 -7.71 18.34 -4.27
C CYS A 63 -6.99 18.94 -3.05
N ARG A 64 -7.68 19.12 -1.93
CA ARG A 64 -7.05 19.49 -0.65
C ARG A 64 -6.01 18.44 -0.23
N HIS A 65 -6.36 17.16 -0.35
CA HIS A 65 -5.45 16.07 -0.03
C HIS A 65 -4.21 16.09 -0.93
N ALA A 66 -4.39 16.25 -2.25
CA ALA A 66 -3.28 16.39 -3.18
C ALA A 66 -2.31 17.51 -2.78
N ASN A 67 -2.83 18.69 -2.44
CA ASN A 67 -2.01 19.82 -2.00
C ASN A 67 -1.29 19.53 -0.68
N LYS A 68 -1.93 18.80 0.23
CA LYS A 68 -1.28 18.39 1.48
C LYS A 68 -0.10 17.45 1.22
N VAL A 69 -0.24 16.51 0.29
CA VAL A 69 0.87 15.63 -0.12
C VAL A 69 2.02 16.44 -0.71
N LEU A 70 1.73 17.43 -1.57
CA LEU A 70 2.76 18.32 -2.13
C LEU A 70 3.45 19.13 -1.04
N GLU A 71 2.69 19.70 -0.09
CA GLU A 71 3.24 20.44 1.05
C GLU A 71 4.21 19.59 1.86
N THR A 72 3.82 18.36 2.22
CA THR A 72 4.68 17.43 2.97
C THR A 72 5.92 17.04 2.16
N ALA A 73 5.77 16.80 0.85
CA ALA A 73 6.92 16.52 -0.01
C ALA A 73 7.90 17.70 -0.09
N ARG A 74 7.41 18.95 -0.07
CA ARG A 74 8.26 20.15 0.00
C ARG A 74 8.99 20.24 1.33
N SER A 75 8.30 20.03 2.46
CA SER A 75 8.93 20.12 3.78
C SER A 75 10.01 19.06 3.99
N GLU A 76 9.82 17.88 3.42
CA GLU A 76 10.79 16.77 3.47
C GLU A 76 11.88 16.86 2.38
N ASN A 77 11.89 17.90 1.56
CA ASN A 77 12.77 18.06 0.39
C ASN A 77 12.73 16.85 -0.58
N ARG A 78 11.55 16.24 -0.74
CA ARG A 78 11.25 15.09 -1.62
C ARG A 78 10.44 15.48 -2.87
N LEU A 79 10.39 16.76 -3.21
CA LEU A 79 9.63 17.29 -4.35
C LEU A 79 10.24 16.95 -5.72
N ALA A 80 11.49 16.47 -5.79
CA ALA A 80 12.24 16.33 -7.05
C ALA A 80 11.50 15.55 -8.16
N SER A 81 10.55 14.69 -7.81
CA SER A 81 9.74 13.91 -8.75
C SER A 81 8.28 14.36 -8.85
N LEU A 82 7.91 15.51 -8.26
CA LEU A 82 6.53 15.98 -8.14
C LEU A 82 6.37 17.43 -8.67
N PRO A 83 5.13 17.82 -9.04
CA PRO A 83 4.86 19.19 -9.43
C PRO A 83 5.18 20.19 -8.32
N ASP A 84 5.82 21.29 -8.70
CA ASP A 84 6.12 22.39 -7.76
C ASP A 84 4.87 23.23 -7.41
N ARG A 85 3.83 23.19 -8.26
CA ARG A 85 2.60 23.95 -8.07
C ARG A 85 1.49 23.12 -7.46
N ASP A 86 0.71 23.77 -6.61
CA ASP A 86 -0.50 23.20 -6.03
C ASP A 86 -1.57 22.93 -7.11
N VAL A 87 -2.37 21.90 -6.86
CA VAL A 87 -3.60 21.59 -7.58
C VAL A 87 -4.61 22.72 -7.34
N VAL A 88 -5.03 23.36 -8.43
CA VAL A 88 -6.05 24.39 -8.41
C VAL A 88 -7.43 23.73 -8.37
N PHE A 89 -8.30 24.16 -7.44
CA PHE A 89 -9.66 23.67 -7.33
C PHE A 89 -10.61 24.75 -6.83
N ARG A 90 -11.91 24.52 -6.99
CA ARG A 90 -12.98 25.41 -6.50
C ARG A 90 -13.55 24.83 -5.20
N ALA A 91 -13.62 25.63 -4.14
CA ALA A 91 -14.02 25.15 -2.81
C ALA A 91 -15.54 25.05 -2.62
N ASP A 92 -16.31 26.01 -3.14
CA ASP A 92 -17.76 26.09 -2.95
C ASP A 92 -18.50 25.48 -4.15
N VAL A 93 -18.34 24.17 -4.31
CA VAL A 93 -18.86 23.44 -5.47
C VAL A 93 -20.01 22.53 -5.06
N GLN A 94 -21.11 22.63 -5.80
CA GLN A 94 -22.23 21.71 -5.63
C GLN A 94 -21.92 20.37 -6.31
N ARG A 95 -22.26 19.28 -5.62
CA ARG A 95 -22.16 17.90 -6.10
C ARG A 95 -22.86 17.70 -7.45
N GLY A 96 -22.30 16.84 -8.30
CA GLY A 96 -22.87 16.51 -9.61
C GLY A 96 -22.73 17.58 -10.72
N THR A 97 -22.22 18.77 -10.38
CA THR A 97 -21.98 19.84 -11.36
C THR A 97 -20.76 19.57 -12.25
N PHE A 98 -20.62 20.34 -13.34
CA PHE A 98 -19.42 20.29 -14.16
C PHE A 98 -18.18 20.73 -13.37
N GLN A 99 -18.32 21.71 -12.47
CA GLN A 99 -17.24 22.18 -11.61
C GLN A 99 -16.77 21.10 -10.62
N ALA A 100 -17.68 20.24 -10.13
CA ALA A 100 -17.31 19.09 -9.30
C ALA A 100 -16.46 18.10 -10.10
N ARG A 101 -16.87 17.80 -11.34
CA ARG A 101 -16.11 16.93 -12.25
C ARG A 101 -14.74 17.50 -12.59
N ASP A 102 -14.63 18.83 -12.79
CA ASP A 102 -13.36 19.52 -12.99
C ASP A 102 -12.42 19.32 -11.80
N ASN A 103 -12.91 19.50 -10.57
CA ASN A 103 -12.10 19.26 -9.37
C ASN A 103 -11.59 17.81 -9.32
N VAL A 104 -12.47 16.83 -9.56
CA VAL A 104 -12.09 15.41 -9.60
C VAL A 104 -11.06 15.14 -10.71
N SER A 105 -11.22 15.76 -11.88
CA SER A 105 -10.27 15.65 -12.99
C SER A 105 -8.88 16.20 -12.62
N ASN A 106 -8.84 17.34 -11.92
CA ASN A 106 -7.58 17.92 -11.42
C ASN A 106 -6.89 16.99 -10.41
N PHE A 107 -7.65 16.32 -9.54
CA PHE A 107 -7.11 15.30 -8.65
C PHE A 107 -6.55 14.09 -9.42
N ILE A 108 -7.25 13.59 -10.44
CA ILE A 108 -6.75 12.49 -11.28
C ILE A 108 -5.45 12.91 -12.01
N ALA A 109 -5.36 14.14 -12.49
CA ALA A 109 -4.13 14.68 -13.08
C ALA A 109 -2.98 14.72 -12.07
N PHE A 110 -3.25 15.07 -10.81
CA PHE A 110 -2.28 14.96 -9.73
C PHE A 110 -1.85 13.50 -9.47
N CYS A 111 -2.79 12.55 -9.45
CA CYS A 111 -2.45 11.12 -9.29
C CYS A 111 -1.45 10.64 -10.34
N ARG A 112 -1.60 11.09 -11.61
CA ARG A 112 -0.61 10.82 -12.67
C ARG A 112 0.75 11.42 -12.35
N ALA A 113 0.79 12.66 -11.88
CA ALA A 113 2.03 13.31 -11.49
C ALA A 113 2.70 12.66 -10.26
N LEU A 114 1.91 12.04 -9.38
CA LEU A 114 2.36 11.20 -8.26
C LEU A 114 2.87 9.81 -8.72
N ASN A 115 2.92 9.56 -10.04
CA ASN A 115 3.37 8.33 -10.68
C ASN A 115 2.51 7.10 -10.32
N ILE A 116 1.20 7.30 -10.22
CA ILE A 116 0.22 6.21 -10.11
C ILE A 116 0.01 5.60 -11.50
N LYS A 117 0.09 4.27 -11.59
CA LYS A 117 -0.08 3.54 -12.85
C LYS A 117 -1.48 3.80 -13.44
N GLU A 118 -1.59 3.98 -14.76
CA GLU A 118 -2.87 4.24 -15.44
C GLU A 118 -3.93 3.16 -15.16
N CYS A 119 -3.53 1.89 -14.98
CA CYS A 119 -4.46 0.81 -14.63
C CYS A 119 -5.06 0.91 -13.22
N LEU A 120 -4.52 1.77 -12.36
CA LEU A 120 -5.03 2.05 -11.02
C LEU A 120 -5.79 3.37 -10.96
N LEU A 121 -5.74 4.20 -12.01
CA LEU A 121 -6.49 5.45 -12.05
C LEU A 121 -7.99 5.16 -12.26
N PHE A 122 -8.81 6.02 -11.68
CA PHE A 122 -10.26 6.02 -11.88
C PHE A 122 -10.66 7.16 -12.83
N GLU A 123 -11.85 7.07 -13.38
CA GLU A 123 -12.47 8.13 -14.18
C GLU A 123 -13.40 9.00 -13.32
N THR A 124 -13.66 10.24 -13.75
CA THR A 124 -14.58 11.14 -13.01
C THR A 124 -15.95 10.50 -12.76
N GLU A 125 -16.45 9.71 -13.70
CA GLU A 125 -17.75 9.03 -13.59
C GLU A 125 -17.75 7.85 -12.61
N ASP A 126 -16.59 7.23 -12.36
CA ASP A 126 -16.45 6.15 -11.38
C ASP A 126 -16.79 6.66 -9.98
N LEU A 127 -16.39 7.91 -9.70
CA LEU A 127 -16.71 8.61 -8.45
C LEU A 127 -18.11 9.25 -8.52
N VAL A 128 -18.34 10.16 -9.47
CA VAL A 128 -19.54 11.03 -9.48
C VAL A 128 -20.83 10.26 -9.79
N MET A 129 -20.79 9.26 -10.66
CA MET A 129 -21.94 8.43 -11.03
C MET A 129 -21.90 7.02 -10.42
N ARG A 130 -20.92 6.73 -9.56
CA ARG A 130 -20.71 5.39 -8.95
C ARG A 130 -20.56 4.27 -9.99
N LYS A 131 -20.00 4.57 -11.18
CA LYS A 131 -19.84 3.54 -12.22
C LYS A 131 -18.89 2.42 -11.81
N ASN A 132 -17.88 2.73 -11.00
CA ASN A 132 -16.88 1.77 -10.55
C ASN A 132 -16.23 2.21 -9.22
N GLU A 133 -16.90 1.92 -8.11
CA GLU A 133 -16.39 2.21 -6.77
C GLU A 133 -15.01 1.63 -6.51
N ARG A 134 -14.75 0.42 -7.03
CA ARG A 134 -13.49 -0.29 -6.84
C ARG A 134 -12.30 0.49 -7.40
N SER A 135 -12.43 1.03 -8.61
CA SER A 135 -11.34 1.82 -9.22
C SER A 135 -10.98 3.02 -8.36
N PHE A 136 -11.97 3.75 -7.82
CA PHE A 136 -11.71 4.89 -6.95
C PHE A 136 -11.00 4.49 -5.66
N ILE A 137 -11.51 3.45 -4.97
CA ILE A 137 -10.94 2.96 -3.70
C ILE A 137 -9.49 2.51 -3.90
N LEU A 138 -9.20 1.75 -4.97
CA LEU A 138 -7.85 1.27 -5.27
C LEU A 138 -6.89 2.41 -5.63
N CYS A 139 -7.36 3.40 -6.39
CA CYS A 139 -6.58 4.59 -6.69
C CYS A 139 -6.19 5.33 -5.40
N LEU A 140 -7.17 5.56 -4.51
CA LEU A 140 -6.94 6.32 -3.29
C LEU A 140 -5.99 5.61 -2.31
N LEU A 141 -6.03 4.28 -2.23
CA LEU A 141 -5.02 3.51 -1.48
C LEU A 141 -3.63 3.66 -2.09
N GLU A 142 -3.48 3.65 -3.41
CA GLU A 142 -2.18 3.89 -4.03
C GLU A 142 -1.68 5.32 -3.78
N VAL A 143 -2.57 6.33 -3.77
CA VAL A 143 -2.23 7.69 -3.32
C VAL A 143 -1.70 7.66 -1.88
N ALA A 144 -2.35 6.93 -0.98
CA ALA A 144 -1.91 6.80 0.40
C ALA A 144 -0.53 6.12 0.52
N ARG A 145 -0.27 5.04 -0.23
CA ARG A 145 1.06 4.40 -0.28
C ARG A 145 2.15 5.37 -0.73
N ARG A 146 1.88 6.14 -1.79
CA ARG A 146 2.82 7.15 -2.31
C ARG A 146 3.03 8.28 -1.32
N GLY A 147 1.95 8.77 -0.71
CA GLY A 147 1.98 9.79 0.33
C GLY A 147 2.78 9.36 1.56
N ALA A 148 2.65 8.11 1.99
CA ALA A 148 3.40 7.57 3.12
C ALA A 148 4.92 7.63 2.91
N ARG A 149 5.38 7.31 1.69
CA ARG A 149 6.81 7.47 1.31
C ARG A 149 7.28 8.92 1.31
N LEU A 150 6.36 9.88 1.32
CA LEU A 150 6.63 11.31 1.41
C LEU A 150 6.48 11.86 2.83
N GLY A 151 6.16 11.02 3.82
CA GLY A 151 6.01 11.42 5.23
C GLY A 151 4.56 11.65 5.69
N MET A 152 3.56 11.36 4.85
CA MET A 152 2.15 11.41 5.29
C MET A 152 1.79 10.21 6.18
N LEU A 153 0.82 10.38 7.07
CA LEU A 153 0.18 9.24 7.72
C LEU A 153 -0.50 8.35 6.66
N ALA A 154 -0.44 7.04 6.86
CA ALA A 154 -1.07 6.04 6.01
C ALA A 154 -2.29 5.40 6.69
N PRO A 155 -3.27 4.91 5.94
CA PRO A 155 -4.36 4.10 6.47
C PRO A 155 -3.82 2.75 6.96
N LEU A 156 -4.54 2.06 7.86
CA LEU A 156 -4.04 0.85 8.53
C LEU A 156 -3.72 -0.27 7.54
N LEU A 157 -4.54 -0.42 6.49
CA LEU A 157 -4.29 -1.44 5.47
C LEU A 157 -2.91 -1.26 4.81
N VAL A 158 -2.53 -0.02 4.51
CA VAL A 158 -1.22 0.29 3.91
C VAL A 158 -0.09 0.08 4.92
N GLN A 159 -0.32 0.37 6.20
CA GLN A 159 0.68 0.11 7.24
C GLN A 159 0.94 -1.40 7.37
N PHE A 160 -0.11 -2.22 7.37
CA PHE A 160 0.02 -3.68 7.41
C PHE A 160 0.69 -4.24 6.15
N GLU A 161 0.36 -3.73 4.96
CA GLU A 161 1.06 -4.09 3.71
C GLU A 161 2.58 -3.87 3.86
N GLN A 162 3.00 -2.72 4.38
CA GLN A 162 4.42 -2.38 4.57
C GLN A 162 5.11 -3.23 5.66
N GLU A 163 4.40 -3.56 6.74
CA GLU A 163 4.91 -4.44 7.79
C GLU A 163 5.16 -5.85 7.27
N ILE A 164 4.20 -6.41 6.52
CA ILE A 164 4.33 -7.73 5.90
C ILE A 164 5.49 -7.77 4.91
N ASP A 165 5.59 -6.78 4.02
CA ASP A 165 6.68 -6.70 3.04
C ASP A 165 8.05 -6.65 3.74
N ALA A 166 8.18 -5.90 4.85
CA ALA A 166 9.42 -5.79 5.62
C ALA A 166 9.79 -7.08 6.38
N GLU A 167 8.80 -7.86 6.85
CA GLU A 167 9.04 -9.17 7.48
C GLU A 167 9.53 -10.21 6.47
N LEU A 168 8.96 -10.19 5.25
CA LEU A 168 9.36 -11.11 4.18
C LEU A 168 10.81 -10.85 3.72
N GLU A 169 11.21 -9.59 3.57
CA GLU A 169 12.59 -9.22 3.23
C GLU A 169 13.61 -9.67 4.29
N GLN A 170 13.22 -9.75 5.57
CA GLN A 170 14.10 -10.21 6.65
C GLN A 170 14.30 -11.73 6.71
N CYS A 171 13.37 -12.51 6.15
CA CYS A 171 13.46 -13.97 6.15
C CYS A 171 14.43 -14.48 5.06
N ASP A 172 14.48 -13.80 3.91
CA ASP A 172 15.35 -14.17 2.79
C ASP A 172 16.85 -13.91 3.08
N ASP A 173 17.20 -13.02 4.01
CA ASP A 173 18.59 -12.73 4.40
C ASP A 173 19.17 -13.74 5.43
N SER A 174 18.38 -14.75 5.87
CA SER A 174 18.81 -15.77 6.84
C SER A 174 19.35 -17.08 6.22
N ASP A 175 19.46 -17.14 4.88
CA ASP A 175 20.12 -18.24 4.18
C ASP A 175 21.66 -18.08 4.23
N GLU A 176 22.27 -18.57 5.30
CA GLU A 176 23.71 -18.88 5.36
C GLU A 176 24.12 -19.70 4.12
N GLU A 177 24.98 -19.16 3.25
CA GLU A 177 25.64 -19.98 2.22
C GLU A 177 26.39 -21.14 2.90
N PRO A 178 26.16 -22.40 2.50
CA PRO A 178 26.93 -23.52 3.05
C PRO A 178 28.41 -23.31 2.72
N PRO A 179 29.34 -23.50 3.67
CA PRO A 179 30.76 -23.24 3.44
C PRO A 179 31.26 -24.07 2.25
N PRO A 180 32.17 -23.52 1.42
CA PRO A 180 32.62 -24.18 0.21
C PRO A 180 33.15 -25.59 0.54
N PRO A 181 32.88 -26.59 -0.31
CA PRO A 181 33.27 -27.97 -0.04
C PRO A 181 34.78 -28.03 0.17
N ARG A 182 35.19 -28.50 1.36
CA ARG A 182 36.60 -28.68 1.69
C ARG A 182 37.25 -29.62 0.66
N PRO A 183 38.44 -29.32 0.13
CA PRO A 183 39.12 -30.21 -0.80
C PRO A 183 39.34 -31.57 -0.12
N GLN A 184 38.77 -32.63 -0.71
CA GLN A 184 38.98 -33.99 -0.24
C GLN A 184 40.44 -34.38 -0.54
N ILE A 185 41.18 -34.75 0.50
CA ILE A 185 42.51 -35.33 0.37
C ILE A 185 42.32 -36.70 -0.31
N ILE A 186 42.73 -36.83 -1.57
CA ILE A 186 42.75 -38.11 -2.28
C ILE A 186 43.89 -38.95 -1.69
N THR A 187 43.58 -39.77 -0.69
CA THR A 187 44.49 -40.83 -0.24
C THR A 187 44.10 -42.14 -0.92
N ASN A 188 44.76 -42.45 -2.04
CA ASN A 188 45.40 -43.75 -2.30
C ASN A 188 45.41 -44.13 -3.79
N ASP A 189 46.62 -44.46 -4.22
CA ASP A 189 46.99 -45.16 -5.46
C ASP A 189 46.07 -46.36 -5.76
N LEU A 190 45.37 -46.30 -6.91
CA LEU A 190 44.62 -47.43 -7.47
C LEU A 190 45.51 -48.47 -8.15
N ARG A 191 46.65 -48.82 -7.54
CA ARG A 191 47.53 -49.90 -8.01
C ARG A 191 48.12 -50.68 -6.83
N SER A 192 47.37 -51.66 -6.30
CA SER A 192 47.87 -52.96 -5.78
C SER A 192 46.79 -53.75 -4.99
N LEU A 193 45.60 -53.96 -5.58
CA LEU A 193 44.62 -54.92 -5.03
C LEU A 193 44.31 -56.08 -6.00
N HIS A 194 44.72 -55.98 -7.27
CA HIS A 194 44.58 -57.06 -8.25
C HIS A 194 45.74 -58.09 -8.19
N GLU A 195 46.84 -57.79 -7.50
CA GLU A 195 48.00 -58.70 -7.38
C GLU A 195 47.98 -59.61 -6.13
N ARG A 196 46.99 -59.48 -5.22
CA ARG A 196 46.93 -60.29 -3.98
C ARG A 196 45.80 -61.33 -3.95
N VAL A 197 45.22 -61.67 -5.11
CA VAL A 197 44.24 -62.76 -5.24
C VAL A 197 44.60 -63.72 -6.39
N SER A 198 45.86 -63.77 -6.81
CA SER A 198 46.39 -64.81 -7.71
C SER A 198 47.82 -65.12 -7.31
N GLY A 199 47.98 -66.14 -6.45
CA GLY A 199 49.25 -66.63 -5.93
C GLY A 199 49.09 -67.26 -4.57
#